data_AF-A0A1X7TP04-F1
#
_entry.id   AF-A0A1X7TP04-F1
#
_cell.length_a   1.000
_cell.length_b   1.000
_cell.length_c   1.000
_cell.angle_alpha   90.00
_cell.angle_beta   90.00
_cell.angle_gamma   90.00
#
_symmetry.space_group_name_H-M   'P 1'
#
loop_
_entity.id
_entity.type
_entity.pdbx_description
1 polymer ?
#
loop_
_entity_poly.entity_id
_entity_poly.type
_entity_poly.pdbx_seq_one_letter_code
_entity_poly.pdbx_strand_id
1 'polypeptide(L)'
;MIKLNNIISTLSNIQGTSTSTAGVVDDILLVVQELLVLHNVSTALPTSCKQIKDEKPSSPSGFYLLVTPSGTSSYYTHCNMGTLCGSGGGWTRLAYLDMSDSTVNCPSGFRLYQSGGVRACGRATSSGGSCTSVQFPSNGISYSQ
;
A
#
# COMPACT_ATOMS: atom_id res chain seq x y z
N MET A 1 -2.14 18.21 -12.40
CA MET A 1 -1.88 17.75 -13.78
C MET A 1 -1.41 18.86 -14.73
N ILE A 2 -1.96 20.09 -14.67
CA ILE A 2 -1.69 21.17 -15.66
C ILE A 2 -0.26 21.78 -15.58
N LYS A 3 0.40 21.75 -14.40
CA LYS A 3 1.66 22.48 -14.20
C LYS A 3 2.87 21.89 -14.93
N LEU A 4 2.96 20.57 -15.12
CA LEU A 4 4.14 19.94 -15.73
C LEU A 4 4.15 20.08 -17.27
N ASN A 5 2.99 19.92 -17.92
CA ASN A 5 2.85 20.08 -19.37
C ASN A 5 3.29 21.47 -19.86
N ASN A 6 3.00 22.51 -19.06
CA ASN A 6 3.44 23.87 -19.35
C ASN A 6 4.97 24.02 -19.24
N ILE A 7 5.60 23.34 -18.27
CA ILE A 7 7.06 23.33 -18.11
C ILE A 7 7.71 22.67 -19.34
N ILE A 8 7.21 21.49 -19.75
CA ILE A 8 7.72 20.77 -20.94
C ILE A 8 7.65 21.64 -22.20
N SER A 9 6.49 22.22 -22.48
CA SER A 9 6.31 23.08 -23.66
C SER A 9 7.28 24.27 -23.66
N THR A 10 7.52 24.86 -22.49
CA THR A 10 8.46 25.97 -22.34
C THR A 10 9.90 25.52 -22.62
N LEU A 11 10.32 24.35 -22.12
CA LEU A 11 11.65 23.83 -22.35
C LEU A 11 11.90 23.38 -23.80
N SER A 12 10.94 22.73 -24.45
CA SER A 12 11.05 22.37 -25.88
C SER A 12 11.24 23.60 -26.77
N ASN A 13 10.62 24.73 -26.43
CA ASN A 13 10.80 25.99 -27.15
C ASN A 13 12.20 26.60 -26.95
N ILE A 14 12.84 26.37 -25.79
CA ILE A 14 14.20 26.86 -25.49
C ILE A 14 15.27 26.05 -26.24
N GLN A 15 15.04 24.75 -26.47
CA GLN A 15 15.92 23.89 -27.29
C GLN A 15 16.06 24.42 -28.73
N GLY A 16 14.98 24.98 -29.29
CA GLY A 16 14.99 25.56 -30.63
C GLY A 16 15.73 26.89 -30.77
N THR A 17 16.12 27.54 -29.67
CA THR A 17 16.60 28.94 -29.68
C THR A 17 18.06 29.15 -29.20
N SER A 18 18.76 28.13 -28.67
CA SER A 18 20.06 28.35 -27.98
C SER A 18 21.20 27.43 -28.50
N THR A 19 22.14 27.99 -29.26
CA THR A 19 23.31 27.28 -29.83
C THR A 19 24.50 27.10 -28.87
N SER A 20 24.50 27.71 -27.68
CA SER A 20 25.65 27.64 -26.73
C SER A 20 25.44 26.71 -25.52
N THR A 21 24.29 26.05 -25.39
CA THR A 21 23.95 25.17 -24.25
C THR A 21 23.25 23.87 -24.65
N ALA A 22 23.29 23.49 -25.93
CA ALA A 22 22.52 22.37 -26.49
C ALA A 22 22.68 21.06 -25.71
N GLY A 23 23.88 20.73 -25.21
CA GLY A 23 24.10 19.54 -24.38
C GLY A 23 23.36 19.57 -23.04
N VAL A 24 23.36 20.72 -22.34
CA VAL A 24 22.66 20.87 -21.07
C VAL A 24 21.13 20.85 -21.27
N VAL A 25 20.64 21.40 -22.37
CA VAL A 25 19.20 21.38 -22.69
C VAL A 25 18.73 19.97 -23.06
N ASP A 26 19.55 19.18 -23.75
CA ASP A 26 19.24 17.78 -24.11
C ASP A 26 19.19 16.88 -22.86
N ASP A 27 20.16 17.04 -21.94
CA ASP A 27 20.15 16.34 -20.65
C ASP A 27 18.89 16.68 -19.82
N ILE A 28 18.51 17.97 -19.79
CA ILE A 28 17.29 18.39 -19.09
C ILE A 28 16.04 17.83 -19.78
N LEU A 29 16.01 17.79 -21.12
CA LEU A 29 14.90 17.21 -21.87
C LEU A 29 14.74 15.72 -21.58
N LEU A 30 15.84 14.99 -21.48
CA LEU A 30 15.86 13.56 -21.11
C LEU A 30 15.24 13.35 -19.71
N VAL A 31 15.67 14.14 -18.72
CA VAL A 31 15.13 14.09 -17.35
C VAL A 31 13.64 14.45 -17.33
N VAL A 32 13.21 15.44 -18.11
CA VAL A 32 11.80 15.84 -18.22
C VAL A 32 10.96 14.73 -18.88
N GLN A 33 11.50 14.02 -19.87
CA GLN A 33 10.85 12.85 -20.48
C GLN A 33 10.73 11.69 -19.48
N GLU A 34 11.75 11.43 -18.66
CA GLU A 34 11.65 10.45 -17.57
C GLU A 34 10.59 10.84 -16.52
N LEU A 35 10.55 12.12 -16.11
CA LEU A 35 9.52 12.64 -15.22
C LEU A 35 8.12 12.58 -15.85
N LEU A 36 8.00 12.73 -17.16
CA LEU A 36 6.76 12.58 -17.91
C LEU A 36 6.26 11.14 -17.84
N VAL A 37 7.13 10.16 -18.06
CA VAL A 37 6.77 8.74 -17.90
C VAL A 37 6.28 8.49 -16.47
N LEU A 38 6.97 9.04 -15.46
CA LEU A 38 6.55 8.95 -14.05
C LEU A 38 5.21 9.64 -13.75
N HIS A 39 4.87 10.74 -14.42
CA HIS A 39 3.60 11.46 -14.23
C HIS A 39 2.43 10.88 -15.03
N ASN A 40 2.71 10.17 -16.13
CA ASN A 40 1.70 9.52 -16.97
C ASN A 40 1.27 8.16 -16.39
N VAL A 41 2.06 7.60 -15.46
CA VAL A 41 1.60 6.55 -14.54
C VAL A 41 0.63 7.19 -13.55
N SER A 42 -0.66 7.05 -13.86
CA SER A 42 -1.84 7.49 -13.12
C SER A 42 -1.58 7.97 -11.68
N THR A 43 -1.90 9.23 -11.39
CA THR A 43 -1.91 9.83 -10.05
C THR A 43 -3.03 9.28 -9.14
N ALA A 44 -3.69 8.18 -9.54
CA ALA A 44 -4.69 7.52 -8.73
C ALA A 44 -3.98 6.65 -7.68
N LEU A 45 -4.28 6.90 -6.41
CA LEU A 45 -3.80 6.06 -5.32
C LEU A 45 -4.26 4.60 -5.57
N PRO A 46 -3.37 3.61 -5.37
CA PRO A 46 -3.72 2.22 -5.56
C PRO A 46 -4.79 1.80 -4.55
N THR A 47 -5.69 0.92 -4.98
CA THR A 47 -6.78 0.40 -4.14
C THR A 47 -6.38 -0.81 -3.30
N SER A 48 -5.31 -1.52 -3.70
CA SER A 48 -4.83 -2.74 -3.05
C SER A 48 -3.34 -2.94 -3.24
N CYS A 49 -2.72 -3.74 -2.36
CA CYS A 49 -1.34 -4.17 -2.55
C CYS A 49 -1.15 -5.01 -3.83
N LYS A 50 -2.20 -5.71 -4.27
CA LYS A 50 -2.18 -6.49 -5.52
C LYS A 50 -2.03 -5.58 -6.73
N GLN A 51 -2.78 -4.49 -6.78
CA GLN A 51 -2.63 -3.47 -7.82
C GLN A 51 -1.20 -2.92 -7.88
N ILE A 52 -0.62 -2.58 -6.72
CA ILE A 52 0.78 -2.09 -6.65
C ILE A 52 1.75 -3.15 -7.20
N LYS A 53 1.56 -4.42 -6.83
CA LYS A 53 2.43 -5.50 -7.28
C LYS A 53 2.33 -5.74 -8.79
N ASP A 54 1.14 -5.59 -9.36
CA ASP A 54 0.91 -5.78 -10.79
C ASP A 54 1.48 -4.63 -11.62
N GLU A 55 1.28 -3.38 -11.18
CA GLU A 55 1.80 -2.19 -11.84
C GLU A 55 3.32 -2.04 -11.67
N LYS A 56 3.84 -2.40 -10.49
CA LYS A 56 5.26 -2.33 -10.15
C LYS A 56 5.73 -3.62 -9.48
N PRO A 57 6.09 -4.65 -10.26
CA PRO A 57 6.52 -5.96 -9.75
C PRO A 57 7.74 -5.92 -8.82
N SER A 58 8.62 -4.93 -8.98
CA SER A 58 9.81 -4.72 -8.13
C SER A 58 9.51 -4.03 -6.79
N SER A 59 8.26 -3.69 -6.49
CA SER A 59 7.88 -3.07 -5.21
C SER A 59 8.26 -3.96 -4.02
N PRO A 60 8.96 -3.43 -3.00
CA PRO A 60 9.33 -4.18 -1.80
C PRO A 60 8.15 -4.37 -0.85
N SER A 61 8.26 -5.28 0.12
CA SER A 61 7.29 -5.34 1.23
C SER A 61 7.43 -4.11 2.13
N GLY A 62 6.32 -3.61 2.67
CA GLY A 62 6.34 -2.40 3.51
C GLY A 62 4.96 -1.78 3.69
N PHE A 63 4.93 -0.57 4.26
CA PHE A 63 3.70 0.20 4.41
C PHE A 63 3.43 1.05 3.16
N TYR A 64 2.19 0.99 2.68
CA TYR A 64 1.72 1.73 1.52
C TYR A 64 0.44 2.48 1.89
N LEU A 65 0.26 3.64 1.26
CA LEU A 65 -0.99 4.38 1.30
C LEU A 65 -1.92 3.84 0.22
N LEU A 66 -3.08 3.32 0.62
CA LEU A 66 -4.11 2.82 -0.28
C LEU A 66 -5.35 3.72 -0.21
N VAL A 67 -6.15 3.72 -1.27
CA VAL A 67 -7.49 4.30 -1.28
C VAL A 67 -8.55 3.19 -1.22
N THR A 68 -9.66 3.43 -0.54
CA THR A 68 -10.80 2.51 -0.58
C THR A 68 -11.33 2.39 -2.01
N PRO A 69 -11.91 1.24 -2.43
CA PRO A 69 -12.44 1.09 -3.79
C PRO A 69 -13.51 2.13 -4.18
N SER A 70 -14.20 2.70 -3.19
CA SER A 70 -15.12 3.84 -3.37
C SER A 70 -14.43 5.17 -3.73
N GLY A 71 -13.11 5.27 -3.59
CA GLY A 71 -12.34 6.50 -3.76
C GLY A 71 -12.53 7.54 -2.63
N THR A 72 -13.31 7.21 -1.59
CA THR A 72 -13.76 8.20 -0.59
C THR A 72 -12.79 8.39 0.57
N SER A 73 -11.90 7.44 0.84
CA SER A 73 -10.97 7.50 1.98
C SER A 73 -9.66 6.80 1.66
N SER A 74 -8.58 7.20 2.34
CA SER A 74 -7.28 6.56 2.22
C SER A 74 -6.77 6.07 3.57
N TYR A 75 -5.97 5.03 3.57
CA TYR A 75 -5.44 4.42 4.79
C TYR A 75 -4.07 3.79 4.53
N TYR A 76 -3.19 3.84 5.53
CA TYR A 76 -1.92 3.13 5.49
C TYR A 76 -2.14 1.67 5.90
N THR A 77 -1.59 0.75 5.12
CA THR A 77 -1.52 -0.66 5.50
C THR A 77 -0.23 -1.30 5.01
N HIS A 78 0.11 -2.45 5.56
CA HIS A 78 1.28 -3.20 5.13
C HIS A 78 0.93 -4.11 3.96
N CYS A 79 1.77 -4.05 2.93
CA CYS A 79 1.77 -4.94 1.80
C CYS A 79 2.92 -5.93 1.91
N ASN A 80 2.61 -7.23 1.83
CA ASN A 80 3.64 -8.22 1.56
C ASN A 80 3.77 -8.43 0.05
N MET A 81 4.90 -8.01 -0.52
CA MET A 81 5.21 -8.12 -1.94
C MET A 81 6.07 -9.33 -2.28
N GLY A 82 6.47 -10.11 -1.27
CA GLY A 82 7.12 -11.41 -1.42
C GLY A 82 6.12 -12.56 -1.48
N THR A 83 6.62 -13.78 -1.56
CA THR A 83 5.80 -15.00 -1.55
C THR A 83 5.21 -15.24 -0.16
N LEU A 84 3.91 -15.49 -0.09
CA LEU A 84 3.22 -15.90 1.14
C LEU A 84 2.29 -17.07 0.81
N CYS A 85 2.34 -18.13 1.62
CA CYS A 85 1.52 -19.34 1.43
C CYS A 85 1.63 -19.95 0.01
N GLY A 86 2.80 -19.84 -0.64
CA GLY A 86 3.03 -20.35 -1.99
C GLY A 86 2.48 -19.49 -3.13
N SER A 87 1.78 -18.39 -2.84
CA SER A 87 1.40 -17.41 -3.87
C SER A 87 2.35 -16.22 -3.88
N GLY A 88 2.49 -15.57 -5.03
CA GLY A 88 3.30 -14.35 -5.18
C GLY A 88 2.84 -13.18 -4.30
N GLY A 89 3.51 -12.03 -4.45
CA GLY A 89 3.24 -10.84 -3.66
C GLY A 89 1.91 -10.13 -3.95
N GLY A 90 1.68 -9.03 -3.24
CA GLY A 90 0.46 -8.22 -3.37
C GLY A 90 -0.55 -8.47 -2.26
N TRP A 91 -0.13 -9.07 -1.15
CA TRP A 91 -0.99 -9.36 0.00
C TRP A 91 -1.23 -8.09 0.83
N THR A 92 -2.49 -7.72 1.00
CA THR A 92 -2.90 -6.58 1.83
C THR A 92 -3.19 -7.04 3.25
N ARG A 93 -2.47 -6.49 4.24
CA ARG A 93 -2.70 -6.85 5.64
C ARG A 93 -4.04 -6.28 6.12
N LEU A 94 -4.91 -7.14 6.65
CA LEU A 94 -6.21 -6.75 7.21
C LEU A 94 -6.19 -6.60 8.74
N ALA A 95 -5.36 -7.39 9.42
CA ALA A 95 -5.25 -7.40 10.86
C ALA A 95 -3.81 -7.68 11.30
N TYR A 96 -3.46 -7.27 12.51
CA TYR A 96 -2.20 -7.57 13.17
C TYR A 96 -2.49 -7.91 14.63
N LEU A 97 -2.07 -9.10 15.06
CA LEU A 97 -2.17 -9.55 16.44
C LEU A 97 -0.90 -10.32 16.78
N ASP A 98 -0.09 -9.76 17.64
CA ASP A 98 1.11 -10.41 18.16
C ASP A 98 0.98 -10.56 19.67
N MET A 99 0.68 -11.78 20.13
CA MET A 99 0.54 -12.08 21.54
C MET A 99 1.89 -12.31 22.25
N SER A 100 3.01 -12.35 21.52
CA SER A 100 4.34 -12.36 22.13
C SER A 100 4.69 -10.99 22.73
N ASP A 101 4.20 -9.90 22.13
CA ASP A 101 4.31 -8.56 22.69
C ASP A 101 3.35 -8.37 23.88
N SER A 102 3.92 -8.24 25.07
CA SER A 102 3.18 -8.07 26.33
C SER A 102 2.25 -6.84 26.36
N THR A 103 2.48 -5.84 25.50
CA THR A 103 1.69 -4.61 25.41
C THR A 103 0.42 -4.75 24.55
N VAL A 104 0.35 -5.80 23.71
CA VAL A 104 -0.79 -6.05 22.83
C VAL A 104 -1.96 -6.64 23.62
N ASN A 105 -3.12 -5.99 23.53
CA ASN A 105 -4.37 -6.45 24.13
C ASN A 105 -5.17 -7.34 23.17
N CYS A 106 -6.00 -8.22 23.73
CA CYS A 106 -6.91 -9.01 22.93
C CYS A 106 -7.97 -8.14 22.23
N PRO A 107 -8.41 -8.53 21.01
CA PRO A 107 -9.51 -7.85 20.33
C PRO A 107 -10.79 -7.83 21.17
N SER A 108 -11.65 -6.84 20.92
CA SER A 108 -12.94 -6.74 21.60
C SER A 108 -13.74 -8.05 21.53
N GLY A 109 -14.35 -8.44 22.65
CA GLY A 109 -15.06 -9.71 22.81
C GLY A 109 -14.19 -10.90 23.23
N PHE A 110 -12.86 -10.80 23.08
CA PHE A 110 -11.94 -11.85 23.51
C PHE A 110 -11.37 -11.57 24.90
N ARG A 111 -11.11 -12.65 25.64
CA ARG A 111 -10.43 -12.63 26.93
C ARG A 111 -8.97 -13.04 26.74
N LEU A 112 -8.09 -12.37 27.46
CA LEU A 112 -6.69 -12.74 27.58
C LEU A 112 -6.53 -13.98 28.49
N TYR A 113 -5.89 -15.01 27.95
CA TYR A 113 -5.44 -16.19 28.67
C TYR A 113 -3.92 -16.13 28.81
N GLN A 114 -3.43 -16.35 30.03
CA GLN A 114 -2.00 -16.40 30.33
C GLN A 114 -1.71 -17.58 31.24
N SER A 115 -0.90 -18.52 30.77
CA SER A 115 -0.44 -19.67 31.55
C SER A 115 0.87 -20.20 30.98
N GLY A 116 1.79 -20.62 31.85
CA GLY A 116 3.09 -21.19 31.42
C GLY A 116 3.92 -20.26 30.54
N GLY A 117 3.80 -18.93 30.71
CA GLY A 117 4.51 -17.94 29.88
C GLY A 117 3.90 -17.70 28.49
N VAL A 118 2.82 -18.38 28.13
CA VAL A 118 2.11 -18.19 26.86
C VAL A 118 0.94 -17.23 27.07
N ARG A 119 0.81 -16.26 26.17
CA ARG A 119 -0.35 -15.35 26.08
C ARG A 119 -1.18 -15.70 24.85
N ALA A 120 -2.49 -15.80 25.03
CA ALA A 120 -3.42 -16.08 23.93
C ALA A 120 -4.74 -15.34 24.13
N CYS A 121 -5.46 -15.12 23.03
CA CYS A 121 -6.82 -14.59 23.06
C CYS A 121 -7.81 -15.73 22.85
N GLY A 122 -8.80 -15.83 23.73
CA GLY A 122 -9.82 -16.86 23.65
C GLY A 122 -11.19 -16.32 23.99
N ARG A 123 -12.18 -17.19 23.89
CA ARG A 123 -13.58 -16.88 24.24
C ARG A 123 -13.68 -16.44 25.70
N ALA A 124 -14.58 -15.51 26.00
CA ALA A 124 -14.96 -15.21 27.38
C ALA A 124 -15.60 -16.44 28.06
N THR A 125 -15.49 -16.53 29.38
CA THR A 125 -16.12 -17.59 30.17
C THR A 125 -17.64 -17.45 30.11
N SER A 126 -18.34 -18.50 29.67
CA SER A 126 -19.80 -18.57 29.66
C SER A 126 -20.27 -19.92 30.18
N SER A 127 -21.50 -19.96 30.71
CA SER A 127 -22.13 -21.13 31.32
C SER A 127 -22.58 -22.20 30.30
N GLY A 128 -22.33 -22.00 29.00
CA GLY A 128 -22.69 -22.93 27.93
C GLY A 128 -21.76 -22.83 26.71
N GLY A 129 -22.03 -23.63 25.68
CA GLY A 129 -21.33 -23.55 24.39
C GLY A 129 -21.68 -22.25 23.64
N SER A 130 -20.68 -21.53 23.15
CA SER A 130 -20.86 -20.29 22.37
C SER A 130 -19.62 -19.99 21.53
N CYS A 131 -19.77 -19.12 20.54
CA CYS A 131 -18.68 -18.63 19.70
C CYS A 131 -18.46 -17.12 19.90
N THR A 132 -17.23 -16.66 19.76
CA THR A 132 -16.85 -15.24 19.74
C THR A 132 -16.08 -14.99 18.45
N SER A 133 -16.42 -13.92 17.74
CA SER A 133 -15.70 -13.47 16.56
C SER A 133 -15.49 -11.96 16.61
N VAL A 134 -14.47 -11.51 15.89
CA VAL A 134 -14.23 -10.08 15.60
C VAL A 134 -14.08 -9.94 14.10
N GLN A 135 -14.68 -8.90 13.54
CA GLN A 135 -14.58 -8.60 12.12
C GLN A 135 -13.46 -7.59 11.91
N PHE A 136 -12.52 -7.92 11.03
CA PHE A 136 -11.55 -6.96 10.50
C PHE A 136 -12.00 -6.54 9.09
N PRO A 137 -12.32 -5.26 8.86
CA PRO A 137 -12.87 -4.83 7.57
C PRO A 137 -11.79 -4.94 6.48
N SER A 138 -12.17 -5.47 5.31
CA SER A 138 -11.31 -5.44 4.12
C SER A 138 -11.26 -4.07 3.45
N ASN A 139 -11.95 -3.08 4.01
CA ASN A 139 -12.11 -1.74 3.44
C ASN A 139 -12.64 -1.77 1.99
N GLY A 140 -13.54 -2.72 1.70
CA GLY A 140 -14.16 -2.90 0.40
C GLY A 140 -13.34 -3.73 -0.59
N ILE A 141 -12.14 -4.18 -0.22
CA ILE A 141 -11.34 -5.06 -1.07
C ILE A 141 -11.99 -6.45 -1.13
N SER A 142 -12.29 -6.91 -2.34
CA SER A 142 -12.73 -8.27 -2.62
C SER A 142 -11.57 -9.25 -2.52
N TYR A 143 -11.80 -10.41 -1.92
CA TYR A 143 -10.85 -11.51 -1.87
C TYR A 143 -11.57 -12.82 -2.17
N SER A 144 -10.92 -13.73 -2.89
CA SER A 144 -11.35 -15.12 -3.03
C SER A 144 -10.65 -15.98 -1.97
N GLN A 145 -11.35 -16.98 -1.45
CA GLN A 145 -10.72 -18.08 -0.70
C GLN A 145 -10.03 -19.04 -1.66
#